data_AF-A0A9X2XEE7-F1
#
_entry.id   AF-A0A9X2XEE7-F1
#
_cell.length_a   1.000
_cell.length_b   1.000
_cell.length_c   1.000
_cell.angle_alpha   90.00
_cell.angle_beta   90.00
_cell.angle_gamma   90.00
#
_symmetry.space_group_name_H-M   'P 1'
#
loop_
_entity.id
_entity.type
_entity.pdbx_description
1 polymer ?
#
loop_
_entity_poly.entity_id
_entity_poly.type
_entity_poly.pdbx_seq_one_letter_code
_entity_poly.pdbx_strand_id
1 'polypeptide(L)'
;MNSNLHKRLLSEVDKLKKLTAELNLHELTSFVTTQQRNFNHGRRGQNLGSPLKQGMYLLALASSQPEPIAPKPLDEGRHVQLIRRLESIFQNYGLAYFPTEQEYAVGLGAEWHRQREIAMPAFMHYFMAGFKASSEQIKEWINTCFTGFEKEAVEAFGMSHIDLLRVASFIESVIEANANPVVDAVQAIEALRQQFLREISEGANLQEVVARVRNQPELRAYIEVFERGSTMLFEVKRQQLLDEFGVETTNCLMQHFVTVRGAAAAITYITESNPIIDRPLLTADGERIFYLVNNAFYQAIIEKLESHLTQGPSAARYFKERDRRLEQMARKHLQKIFPDTAKFYESAFDRPDSHGEHDLVIVHGANVYIVEAKASPPKEPLRDPSKAALRIRDHFRGRNGIQKAYDQANALRARLLNSASSPLYDKKGNLLTELHRDQIENIYCICVTRDDFGPVATNLALMLEKDPDAPYPWVVCVTDLEYLVDAIVHLEQSVEMLDTYLAQRPLLHGKVMGTDELEYFGAFLRHGGLHDYIAAQADFIPMDITESDILDDIHKCIQNGEPYKLNVEPANLVPLDRRKVLGFNQTARRQSNAMKKEKKARQKQGRAARKQNRTR
;
A
#
# COMPACT_ATOMS: atom_id res chain seq x y z
N MET A 1 17.72 -17.45 -2.77
CA MET A 1 18.60 -16.77 -1.79
C MET A 1 19.87 -17.60 -1.59
N ASN A 2 21.06 -17.00 -1.62
CA ASN A 2 22.31 -17.73 -1.41
C ASN A 2 22.51 -18.13 0.08
N SER A 3 23.42 -19.08 0.35
CA SER A 3 23.62 -19.63 1.70
C SER A 3 24.03 -18.57 2.74
N ASN A 4 24.85 -17.58 2.37
CA ASN A 4 25.32 -16.56 3.29
C ASN A 4 24.19 -15.59 3.70
N LEU A 5 23.39 -15.14 2.73
CA LEU A 5 22.19 -14.33 2.98
C LEU A 5 21.18 -15.09 3.83
N HIS A 6 20.98 -16.38 3.55
CA HIS A 6 20.06 -17.22 4.31
C HIS A 6 20.52 -17.39 5.76
N LYS A 7 21.80 -17.68 6.01
CA LYS A 7 22.37 -17.74 7.38
C LYS A 7 22.21 -16.40 8.12
N ARG A 8 22.45 -15.28 7.44
CA ARG A 8 22.24 -13.94 8.01
C ARG A 8 20.77 -13.72 8.39
N LEU A 9 19.84 -14.08 7.50
CA LEU A 9 18.41 -13.98 7.76
C LEU A 9 18.02 -14.77 9.00
N LEU A 10 18.39 -16.05 9.08
CA LEU A 10 18.09 -16.90 10.23
C LEU A 10 18.66 -16.31 11.53
N SER A 11 19.90 -15.81 11.49
CA SER A 11 20.52 -15.15 12.64
C SER A 11 19.76 -13.90 13.12
N GLU A 12 19.22 -13.09 12.21
CA GLU A 12 18.41 -11.93 12.58
C GLU A 12 17.03 -12.33 13.11
N VAL A 13 16.40 -13.37 12.55
CA VAL A 13 15.15 -13.94 13.07
C VAL A 13 15.33 -14.46 14.49
N ASP A 14 16.39 -15.22 14.77
CA ASP A 14 16.66 -15.75 16.12
C ASP A 14 16.87 -14.63 17.15
N LYS A 15 17.59 -13.57 16.76
CA LYS A 15 17.79 -12.41 17.64
C LYS A 15 16.49 -11.63 17.85
N LEU A 16 15.63 -11.56 16.84
CA LEU A 16 14.33 -10.91 16.94
C LEU A 16 13.41 -11.71 17.86
N LYS A 17 13.35 -13.04 17.73
CA LYS A 17 12.61 -13.95 18.64
C LYS A 17 13.05 -13.77 20.09
N LYS A 18 14.36 -13.71 20.35
CA LYS A 18 14.90 -13.44 21.70
C LYS A 18 14.46 -12.09 22.26
N LEU A 19 14.37 -11.06 21.41
CA LEU A 19 13.94 -9.74 21.82
C LEU A 19 12.43 -9.70 22.13
N THR A 20 11.60 -10.31 21.28
CA THR A 20 10.14 -10.37 21.50
C THR A 20 9.76 -11.22 22.70
N ALA A 21 10.55 -12.23 23.06
CA ALA A 21 10.33 -13.07 24.25
C ALA A 21 10.37 -12.28 25.55
N GLU A 22 11.04 -11.13 25.59
CA GLU A 22 11.19 -10.29 26.79
C GLU A 22 10.14 -9.18 26.87
N LEU A 23 9.38 -8.93 25.80
CA LEU A 23 8.46 -7.81 25.67
C LEU A 23 7.02 -8.28 25.80
N ASN A 24 6.16 -7.45 26.39
CA ASN A 24 4.74 -7.77 26.47
C ASN A 24 4.01 -7.51 25.14
N LEU A 25 2.83 -8.12 24.96
CA LEU A 25 2.07 -7.99 23.71
C LEU A 25 1.62 -6.54 23.45
N HIS A 26 1.26 -5.83 24.52
CA HIS A 26 0.84 -4.43 24.47
C HIS A 26 1.92 -3.50 23.91
N GLU A 27 3.17 -3.66 24.35
CA GLU A 27 4.30 -2.87 23.86
C GLU A 27 4.60 -3.14 22.40
N LEU A 28 4.47 -4.40 21.97
CA LEU A 28 4.69 -4.78 20.58
C LEU A 28 3.60 -4.23 19.66
N THR A 29 2.33 -4.27 20.07
CA THR A 29 1.23 -3.68 19.31
C THR A 29 1.33 -2.15 19.27
N SER A 30 1.74 -1.52 20.38
CA SER A 30 2.02 -0.08 20.46
C SER A 30 3.19 0.32 19.55
N PHE A 31 4.26 -0.49 19.49
CA PHE A 31 5.37 -0.30 18.57
C PHE A 31 4.90 -0.30 17.11
N VAL A 32 4.13 -1.31 16.71
CA VAL A 32 3.62 -1.43 15.33
C VAL A 32 2.77 -0.22 14.97
N THR A 33 1.85 0.17 15.85
CA THR A 33 0.96 1.31 15.58
C THR A 33 1.71 2.64 15.52
N THR A 34 2.72 2.82 16.38
CA THR A 34 3.60 4.01 16.34
C THR A 34 4.39 4.08 15.04
N GLN A 35 4.94 2.96 14.57
CA GLN A 35 5.68 2.90 13.31
C GLN A 35 4.77 3.19 12.11
N GLN A 36 3.54 2.66 12.10
CA GLN A 36 2.55 2.97 11.06
C GLN A 36 2.21 4.45 11.04
N ARG A 37 1.93 5.05 12.20
CA ARG A 37 1.64 6.49 12.32
C ARG A 37 2.81 7.35 11.83
N ASN A 38 4.04 7.00 12.22
CA ASN A 38 5.22 7.74 11.79
C ASN A 38 5.42 7.70 10.27
N PHE A 39 5.15 6.54 9.65
CA PHE A 39 5.20 6.36 8.20
C PHE A 39 4.14 7.21 7.49
N ASN A 40 2.87 7.11 7.90
CA ASN A 40 1.76 7.84 7.28
C ASN A 40 1.89 9.37 7.40
N HIS A 41 2.65 9.89 8.37
CA HIS A 41 2.88 11.33 8.54
C HIS A 41 4.27 11.79 8.07
N GLY A 42 5.01 10.96 7.33
CA GLY A 42 6.32 11.33 6.77
C GLY A 42 7.35 11.74 7.84
N ARG A 43 7.23 11.27 9.08
CA ARG A 43 8.11 11.69 10.19
C ARG A 43 9.52 11.18 9.94
N ARG A 44 10.51 12.09 9.88
CA ARG A 44 11.92 11.73 9.64
C ARG A 44 12.53 11.08 10.89
N GLY A 45 13.03 9.85 10.77
CA GLY A 45 13.64 9.09 11.86
C GLY A 45 14.09 7.69 11.45
N GLN A 46 14.50 6.87 12.42
CA GLN A 46 14.60 5.42 12.19
C GLN A 46 13.19 4.86 12.18
N ASN A 47 12.65 4.59 10.99
CA ASN A 47 11.33 3.98 10.81
C ASN A 47 11.46 2.67 10.04
N LEU A 48 10.45 1.83 10.18
CA LEU A 48 10.22 0.68 9.32
C LEU A 48 9.87 1.12 7.89
N GLY A 49 10.39 0.42 6.88
CA GLY A 49 10.08 0.66 5.47
C GLY A 49 8.71 0.16 5.03
N SER A 50 8.19 -0.88 5.71
CA SER A 50 6.81 -1.35 5.59
C SER A 50 6.26 -1.71 6.98
N PRO A 51 5.87 -0.69 7.78
CA PRO A 51 5.48 -0.87 9.18
C PRO A 51 4.40 -1.94 9.37
N LEU A 52 3.42 -1.97 8.45
CA LEU A 52 2.34 -2.96 8.46
C LEU A 52 2.86 -4.39 8.34
N LYS A 53 3.50 -4.74 7.22
CA LYS A 53 3.92 -6.13 6.96
C LYS A 53 5.04 -6.56 7.90
N GLN A 54 5.97 -5.66 8.23
CA GLN A 54 7.02 -5.93 9.21
C GLN A 54 6.45 -6.09 10.62
N GLY A 55 5.45 -5.28 11.00
CA GLY A 55 4.76 -5.37 12.28
C GLY A 55 3.95 -6.64 12.43
N MET A 56 3.19 -7.05 11.41
CA MET A 56 2.48 -8.33 11.41
C MET A 56 3.43 -9.51 11.53
N TYR A 57 4.60 -9.48 10.87
CA TYR A 57 5.62 -10.51 11.03
C TYR A 57 6.21 -10.52 12.45
N LEU A 58 6.49 -9.35 13.03
CA LEU A 58 6.94 -9.22 14.42
C LEU A 58 5.93 -9.85 15.40
N LEU A 59 4.66 -9.50 15.26
CA LEU A 59 3.58 -9.98 16.12
C LEU A 59 3.35 -11.49 15.96
N ALA A 60 3.56 -12.05 14.77
CA ALA A 60 3.50 -13.49 14.55
C ALA A 60 4.62 -14.23 15.31
N LEU A 61 5.85 -13.73 15.23
CA LEU A 61 6.99 -14.28 15.98
C LEU A 61 6.76 -14.20 17.49
N ALA A 62 6.18 -13.10 17.97
CA ALA A 62 5.86 -12.91 19.38
C ALA A 62 4.69 -13.80 19.82
N SER A 63 3.67 -13.96 18.97
CA SER A 63 2.46 -14.72 19.27
C SER A 63 2.69 -16.23 19.27
N SER A 64 3.76 -16.72 18.65
CA SER A 64 4.19 -18.12 18.78
C SER A 64 5.00 -18.40 20.06
N GLN A 65 5.15 -17.41 20.94
CA GLN A 65 5.89 -17.50 22.21
C GLN A 65 4.94 -17.12 23.35
N PRO A 66 5.09 -17.71 24.56
CA PRO A 66 4.27 -17.32 25.69
C PRO A 66 4.47 -15.86 26.07
N GLU A 67 3.45 -15.25 26.67
CA GLU A 67 3.56 -13.94 27.31
C GLU A 67 4.60 -14.01 28.46
N PRO A 68 5.59 -13.10 28.54
CA PRO A 68 6.58 -13.12 29.61
C PRO A 68 5.96 -12.86 30.98
N ILE A 69 6.37 -13.64 31.98
CA ILE A 69 5.92 -13.47 33.38
C ILE A 69 6.38 -12.11 33.94
N ALA A 70 7.57 -11.66 33.57
CA ALA A 70 8.15 -10.38 33.97
C ALA A 70 8.64 -9.62 32.73
N PRO A 71 7.73 -8.91 32.02
CA PRO A 71 8.09 -8.20 30.81
C PRO A 71 9.09 -7.07 31.12
N LYS A 72 10.06 -6.90 30.23
CA LYS A 72 10.96 -5.74 30.24
C LYS A 72 10.32 -4.61 29.44
N PRO A 73 10.55 -3.35 29.82
CA PRO A 73 9.98 -2.23 29.07
C PRO A 73 10.59 -2.10 27.68
N LEU A 74 9.81 -1.64 26.71
CA LEU A 74 10.28 -1.23 25.40
C LEU A 74 10.99 0.14 25.48
N ASP A 75 12.24 0.13 25.91
CA ASP A 75 13.11 1.32 25.89
C ASP A 75 13.57 1.70 24.46
N GLU A 76 14.18 2.89 24.33
CA GLU A 76 14.70 3.41 23.05
C GLU A 76 15.70 2.44 22.39
N GLY A 77 16.54 1.76 23.18
CA GLY A 77 17.52 0.81 22.68
C GLY A 77 16.87 -0.41 22.05
N ARG A 78 15.85 -0.97 22.69
CA ARG A 78 15.05 -2.09 22.18
C ARG A 78 14.22 -1.67 20.96
N HIS A 79 13.64 -0.47 20.99
CA HIS A 79 12.92 0.10 19.85
C HIS A 79 13.80 0.16 18.60
N VAL A 80 15.01 0.73 18.71
CA VAL A 80 16.01 0.76 17.62
C VAL A 80 16.41 -0.64 17.16
N GLN A 81 16.54 -1.59 18.08
CA GLN A 81 16.86 -2.97 17.72
C GLN A 81 15.74 -3.67 16.95
N LEU A 82 14.47 -3.45 17.31
CA LEU A 82 13.32 -3.99 16.56
C LEU A 82 13.37 -3.53 15.10
N ILE A 83 13.50 -2.22 14.88
CA ILE A 83 13.55 -1.62 13.54
C ILE A 83 14.72 -2.19 12.75
N ARG A 84 15.94 -2.14 13.30
CA ARG A 84 17.14 -2.60 12.60
C ARG A 84 17.04 -4.07 12.17
N ARG A 85 16.44 -4.92 13.02
CA ARG A 85 16.29 -6.36 12.76
C ARG A 85 15.24 -6.62 11.69
N LEU A 86 14.07 -6.01 11.82
CA LEU A 86 13.00 -6.11 10.84
C LEU A 86 13.44 -5.63 9.46
N GLU A 87 14.11 -4.47 9.40
CA GLU A 87 14.72 -3.95 8.18
C GLU A 87 15.73 -4.94 7.60
N SER A 88 16.66 -5.46 8.42
CA SER A 88 17.64 -6.42 7.93
C SER A 88 17.01 -7.73 7.43
N ILE A 89 15.90 -8.20 8.01
CA ILE A 89 15.20 -9.40 7.56
C ILE A 89 14.57 -9.17 6.19
N PHE A 90 13.82 -8.07 6.02
CA PHE A 90 13.12 -7.77 4.78
C PHE A 90 14.10 -7.41 3.65
N GLN A 91 15.14 -6.63 3.93
CA GLN A 91 16.19 -6.30 2.95
C GLN A 91 16.91 -7.54 2.41
N ASN A 92 17.09 -8.61 3.21
CA ASN A 92 17.71 -9.85 2.72
C ASN A 92 16.92 -10.50 1.58
N TYR A 93 15.58 -10.35 1.54
CA TYR A 93 14.76 -10.84 0.43
C TYR A 93 15.01 -10.04 -0.85
N GLY A 94 15.08 -8.70 -0.77
CA GLY A 94 15.46 -7.87 -1.92
C GLY A 94 16.87 -8.19 -2.43
N LEU A 95 17.83 -8.35 -1.52
CA LEU A 95 19.21 -8.75 -1.86
C LEU A 95 19.31 -10.12 -2.53
N ALA A 96 18.31 -10.99 -2.36
CA ALA A 96 18.30 -12.31 -2.99
C ALA A 96 18.12 -12.27 -4.52
N TYR A 97 17.70 -11.14 -5.08
CA TYR A 97 17.53 -10.92 -6.53
C TYR A 97 18.76 -10.30 -7.19
N PHE A 98 19.75 -9.84 -6.41
CA PHE A 98 21.02 -9.35 -6.93
C PHE A 98 21.95 -10.50 -7.32
N PRO A 99 22.88 -10.28 -8.27
CA PRO A 99 23.77 -11.34 -8.73
C PRO A 99 24.71 -11.79 -7.60
N THR A 100 24.88 -13.10 -7.49
CA THR A 100 25.95 -13.68 -6.70
C THR A 100 27.31 -13.49 -7.38
N GLU A 101 28.40 -13.62 -6.63
CA GLU A 101 29.76 -13.56 -7.19
C GLU A 101 29.97 -14.61 -8.30
N GLN A 102 29.36 -15.80 -8.14
CA GLN A 102 29.42 -16.87 -9.13
C GLN A 102 28.66 -16.50 -10.41
N GLU A 103 27.44 -15.97 -10.29
CA GLU A 103 26.67 -15.51 -11.46
C GLU A 103 27.39 -14.35 -12.17
N TYR A 104 27.98 -13.43 -11.40
CA TYR A 104 28.74 -12.33 -11.97
C TYR A 104 29.98 -12.83 -12.74
N ALA A 105 30.67 -13.85 -12.22
CA ALA A 105 31.83 -14.45 -12.86
C ALA A 105 31.49 -15.19 -14.17
N VAL A 106 30.30 -15.80 -14.25
CA VAL A 106 29.80 -16.48 -15.46
C VAL A 106 29.25 -15.49 -16.51
N GLY A 107 28.86 -14.29 -16.07
CA GLY A 107 28.27 -13.26 -16.90
C GLY A 107 26.74 -13.25 -16.81
N LEU A 108 26.15 -12.06 -16.83
CA LEU A 108 24.71 -11.85 -16.69
C LEU A 108 24.08 -11.65 -18.07
N GLY A 109 23.39 -12.68 -18.58
CA GLY A 109 22.69 -12.61 -19.86
C GLY A 109 21.39 -11.80 -19.80
N ALA A 110 20.85 -11.41 -20.97
CA ALA A 110 19.61 -10.63 -21.05
C ALA A 110 18.42 -11.32 -20.35
N GLU A 111 18.30 -12.64 -20.48
CA GLU A 111 17.25 -13.41 -19.80
C GLU A 111 17.40 -13.40 -18.26
N TRP A 112 18.63 -13.36 -17.75
CA TRP A 112 18.89 -13.26 -16.32
C TRP A 112 18.33 -11.94 -15.76
N HIS A 113 18.53 -10.84 -16.49
CA HIS A 113 18.02 -9.50 -16.15
C HIS A 113 16.50 -9.48 -16.20
N ARG A 114 15.92 -9.91 -17.33
CA ARG A 114 14.47 -9.91 -17.56
C ARG A 114 13.71 -10.67 -16.48
N GLN A 115 14.20 -11.85 -16.08
CA GLN A 115 13.55 -12.64 -15.03
C GLN A 115 13.52 -11.90 -13.68
N ARG A 116 14.57 -11.13 -13.36
CA ARG A 116 14.65 -10.39 -12.08
C ARG A 116 13.88 -9.08 -12.12
N GLU A 117 13.84 -8.41 -13.26
CA GLU A 117 12.99 -7.23 -13.49
C GLU A 117 11.49 -7.56 -13.34
N ILE A 118 11.08 -8.80 -13.63
CA ILE A 118 9.71 -9.27 -13.38
C ILE A 118 9.55 -9.77 -11.94
N ALA A 119 10.42 -10.69 -11.51
CA ALA A 119 10.19 -11.43 -10.27
C ALA A 119 10.45 -10.59 -9.01
N MET A 120 11.44 -9.69 -9.02
CA MET A 120 11.77 -8.88 -7.84
C MET A 120 10.64 -7.92 -7.49
N PRO A 121 10.13 -7.07 -8.41
CA PRO A 121 9.09 -6.12 -8.05
C PRO A 121 7.78 -6.81 -7.68
N ALA A 122 7.40 -7.89 -8.37
CA ALA A 122 6.23 -8.69 -8.01
C ALA A 122 6.34 -9.31 -6.61
N PHE A 123 7.52 -9.83 -6.24
CA PHE A 123 7.76 -10.36 -4.90
C PHE A 123 7.66 -9.29 -3.82
N MET A 124 8.32 -8.15 -4.05
CA MET A 124 8.34 -7.03 -3.09
C MET A 124 6.93 -6.46 -2.92
N HIS A 125 6.19 -6.29 -4.01
CA HIS A 125 4.78 -5.88 -3.98
C HIS A 125 3.94 -6.86 -3.15
N TYR A 126 3.96 -8.14 -3.50
CA TYR A 126 3.10 -9.15 -2.86
C TYR A 126 3.36 -9.30 -1.34
N PHE A 127 4.63 -9.33 -0.92
CA PHE A 127 4.97 -9.61 0.49
C PHE A 127 5.21 -8.36 1.33
N MET A 128 5.42 -7.19 0.73
CA MET A 128 5.83 -5.97 1.46
C MET A 128 4.89 -4.78 1.25
N ALA A 129 4.03 -4.75 0.25
CA ALA A 129 3.01 -3.71 0.11
C ALA A 129 1.80 -3.99 1.01
N GLY A 130 1.19 -2.93 1.54
CA GLY A 130 -0.12 -3.00 2.21
C GLY A 130 -1.26 -2.99 1.20
N PHE A 131 -2.49 -3.28 1.66
CA PHE A 131 -3.68 -3.05 0.84
C PHE A 131 -3.95 -1.54 0.78
N LYS A 132 -3.94 -0.98 -0.43
CA LYS A 132 -3.97 0.47 -0.66
C LYS A 132 -5.40 0.94 -0.90
N ALA A 133 -6.18 0.98 0.18
CA ALA A 133 -7.57 1.43 0.15
C ALA A 133 -7.93 2.08 1.50
N SER A 134 -8.79 3.10 1.45
CA SER A 134 -9.41 3.68 2.65
C SER A 134 -10.28 2.66 3.36
N SER A 135 -10.51 2.84 4.65
CA SER A 135 -11.40 1.96 5.42
C SER A 135 -12.81 1.93 4.82
N GLU A 136 -13.30 3.05 4.29
CA GLU A 136 -14.58 3.21 3.61
C GLU A 136 -14.67 2.33 2.35
N GLN A 137 -13.65 2.38 1.49
CA GLN A 137 -13.61 1.53 0.29
C GLN A 137 -13.54 0.06 0.63
N ILE A 138 -12.79 -0.32 1.68
CA ILE A 138 -12.70 -1.73 2.07
C ILE A 138 -14.05 -2.22 2.62
N LYS A 139 -14.76 -1.39 3.39
CA LYS A 139 -16.12 -1.71 3.88
C LYS A 139 -17.09 -1.90 2.71
N GLU A 140 -17.11 -0.99 1.75
CA GLU A 140 -17.95 -1.10 0.55
C GLU A 140 -17.55 -2.30 -0.33
N TRP A 141 -16.26 -2.60 -0.41
CA TRP A 141 -15.75 -3.79 -1.08
C TRP A 141 -16.28 -5.08 -0.46
N ILE A 142 -16.18 -5.21 0.87
CA ILE A 142 -16.71 -6.37 1.60
C ILE A 142 -18.20 -6.53 1.33
N ASN A 143 -18.96 -5.44 1.44
CA ASN A 143 -20.39 -5.45 1.18
C ASN A 143 -20.70 -5.92 -0.26
N THR A 144 -20.09 -5.27 -1.25
CA THR A 144 -20.28 -5.57 -2.67
C THR A 144 -19.89 -7.01 -3.00
N CYS A 145 -18.71 -7.47 -2.55
CA CYS A 145 -18.15 -8.76 -2.91
C CYS A 145 -18.81 -9.95 -2.21
N PHE A 146 -19.48 -9.76 -1.07
CA PHE A 146 -20.04 -10.87 -0.28
C PHE A 146 -21.56 -10.84 -0.08
N THR A 147 -22.24 -9.81 -0.56
CA THR A 147 -23.72 -9.80 -0.65
C THR A 147 -24.22 -11.08 -1.34
N GLY A 148 -25.25 -11.74 -0.82
CA GLY A 148 -25.79 -12.99 -1.37
C GLY A 148 -24.96 -14.25 -1.07
N PHE A 149 -23.99 -14.15 -0.16
CA PHE A 149 -23.22 -15.28 0.39
C PHE A 149 -23.28 -15.31 1.94
N GLU A 150 -24.28 -14.66 2.54
CA GLU A 150 -24.45 -14.58 4.00
C GLU A 150 -24.61 -15.96 4.62
N LYS A 151 -25.38 -16.85 3.95
CA LYS A 151 -25.60 -18.21 4.42
C LYS A 151 -24.29 -18.99 4.50
N GLU A 152 -23.50 -18.99 3.42
CA GLU A 152 -22.20 -19.66 3.39
C GLU A 152 -21.23 -19.09 4.44
N ALA A 153 -21.24 -17.76 4.64
CA ALA A 153 -20.43 -17.12 5.67
C ALA A 153 -20.85 -17.55 7.10
N VAL A 154 -22.15 -17.57 7.39
CA VAL A 154 -22.68 -17.99 8.70
C VAL A 154 -22.40 -19.47 8.96
N GLU A 155 -22.56 -20.33 7.96
CA GLU A 155 -22.25 -21.77 8.10
C GLU A 155 -20.76 -22.00 8.41
N ALA A 156 -19.86 -21.20 7.84
CA ALA A 156 -18.42 -21.36 8.01
C ALA A 156 -17.86 -20.69 9.27
N PHE A 157 -18.38 -19.52 9.65
CA PHE A 157 -17.77 -18.65 10.65
C PHE A 157 -18.73 -18.23 11.78
N GLY A 158 -20.01 -18.62 11.70
CA GLY A 158 -21.06 -18.19 12.63
C GLY A 158 -21.48 -16.73 12.48
N MET A 159 -20.95 -16.01 11.50
CA MET A 159 -21.21 -14.59 11.25
C MET A 159 -21.26 -14.32 9.74
N SER A 160 -22.21 -13.50 9.31
CA SER A 160 -22.21 -12.97 7.95
C SER A 160 -21.18 -11.84 7.80
N HIS A 161 -20.88 -11.44 6.56
CA HIS A 161 -20.05 -10.25 6.31
C HIS A 161 -20.68 -8.98 6.91
N ILE A 162 -22.02 -8.90 7.00
CA ILE A 162 -22.74 -7.79 7.62
C ILE A 162 -22.47 -7.76 9.13
N ASP A 163 -22.53 -8.91 9.80
CA ASP A 163 -22.24 -9.01 11.24
C ASP A 163 -20.77 -8.65 11.53
N LEU A 164 -19.85 -9.12 10.69
CA LEU A 164 -18.43 -8.81 10.80
C LEU A 164 -18.15 -7.30 10.65
N LEU A 165 -18.81 -6.62 9.71
CA LEU A 165 -18.72 -5.16 9.55
C LEU A 165 -19.31 -4.40 10.75
N ARG A 166 -20.38 -4.91 11.36
CA ARG A 166 -20.95 -4.34 12.60
C ARG A 166 -19.97 -4.48 13.77
N VAL A 167 -19.34 -5.64 13.93
CA VAL A 167 -18.31 -5.85 14.95
C VAL A 167 -17.12 -4.92 14.73
N ALA A 168 -16.67 -4.76 13.48
CA ALA A 168 -15.57 -3.86 13.14
C ALA A 168 -15.90 -2.41 13.52
N SER A 169 -17.09 -1.94 13.15
CA SER A 169 -17.57 -0.59 13.44
C SER A 169 -17.70 -0.34 14.95
N PHE A 170 -18.13 -1.35 15.71
CA PHE A 170 -18.15 -1.27 17.17
C PHE A 170 -16.74 -1.15 17.75
N ILE A 171 -15.78 -1.98 17.30
CA ILE A 171 -14.38 -1.88 17.74
C ILE A 171 -13.81 -0.49 17.45
N GLU A 172 -14.06 0.06 16.26
CA GLU A 172 -13.67 1.43 15.91
C GLU A 172 -14.26 2.47 16.87
N SER A 173 -15.55 2.35 17.21
CA SER A 173 -16.19 3.26 18.18
C SER A 173 -15.58 3.18 19.59
N VAL A 174 -15.16 1.99 20.03
CA VAL A 174 -14.46 1.82 21.31
C VAL A 174 -13.08 2.50 21.26
N ILE A 175 -12.36 2.36 20.15
CA ILE A 175 -11.05 3.01 19.95
C ILE A 175 -11.20 4.54 19.93
N GLU A 176 -12.22 5.05 19.25
CA GLU A 176 -12.54 6.48 19.24
C GLU A 176 -12.86 6.99 20.65
N ALA A 177 -13.67 6.26 21.41
CA ALA A 177 -13.97 6.59 22.81
C ALA A 177 -12.70 6.58 23.69
N ASN A 178 -11.77 5.65 23.46
CA ASN A 178 -10.48 5.62 24.15
C ASN A 178 -9.57 6.78 23.74
N ALA A 179 -9.70 7.28 22.50
CA ALA A 179 -8.90 8.37 21.96
C ALA A 179 -9.32 9.74 22.52
N ASN A 180 -10.61 9.97 22.76
CA ASN A 180 -11.15 11.27 23.16
C ASN A 180 -10.42 11.89 24.38
N PRO A 181 -10.24 11.18 25.52
CA PRO A 181 -9.51 11.73 26.66
C PRO A 181 -8.04 12.06 26.35
N VAL A 182 -7.40 11.31 25.45
CA VAL A 182 -6.02 11.53 25.02
C VAL A 182 -5.93 12.80 24.16
N VAL A 183 -6.87 12.98 23.23
CA VAL A 183 -6.96 14.17 22.38
C VAL A 183 -7.18 15.41 23.25
N ASP A 184 -8.12 15.36 24.19
CA ASP A 184 -8.41 16.46 25.11
C ASP A 184 -7.18 16.81 25.95
N ALA A 185 -6.48 15.81 26.49
CA ALA A 185 -5.24 16.01 27.25
C ALA A 185 -4.14 16.65 26.40
N VAL A 186 -3.94 16.21 25.16
CA VAL A 186 -2.95 16.80 24.24
C VAL A 186 -3.29 18.24 23.91
N GLN A 187 -4.56 18.55 23.63
CA GLN A 187 -5.00 19.92 23.37
C GLN A 187 -4.78 20.83 24.58
N ALA A 188 -5.08 20.34 25.79
CA ALA A 188 -4.84 21.08 27.02
C ALA A 188 -3.34 21.31 27.29
N ILE A 189 -2.49 20.30 27.05
CA ILE A 189 -1.03 20.43 27.14
C ILE A 189 -0.52 21.47 26.14
N GLU A 190 -1.01 21.45 24.90
CA GLU A 190 -0.63 22.44 23.89
C GLU A 190 -1.08 23.86 24.27
N ALA A 191 -2.28 24.03 24.82
CA ALA A 191 -2.75 25.32 25.32
C ALA A 191 -1.85 25.88 26.44
N LEU A 192 -1.44 25.02 27.38
CA LEU A 192 -0.47 25.37 28.43
C LEU A 192 0.91 25.71 27.83
N ARG A 193 1.35 24.98 26.80
CA ARG A 193 2.59 25.28 26.07
C ARG A 193 2.53 26.66 25.40
N GLN A 194 1.42 27.00 24.77
CA GLN A 194 1.22 28.31 24.14
C GLN A 194 1.20 29.44 25.17
N GLN A 195 0.57 29.21 26.33
CA GLN A 195 0.63 30.17 27.44
C GLN A 195 2.07 30.37 27.93
N PHE A 196 2.81 29.28 28.15
CA PHE A 196 4.22 29.33 28.53
C PHE A 196 5.04 30.16 27.52
N LEU A 197 4.88 29.91 26.22
CA LEU A 197 5.61 30.64 25.17
C LEU A 197 5.26 32.13 25.14
N ARG A 198 3.98 32.48 25.36
CA ARG A 198 3.53 33.88 25.45
C ARG A 198 4.19 34.61 26.62
N GLU A 199 4.17 34.04 27.82
CA GLU A 199 4.76 34.68 29.00
C GLU A 199 6.26 34.94 28.83
N ILE A 200 6.99 33.97 28.25
CA ILE A 200 8.41 34.16 27.94
C ILE A 200 8.62 35.26 26.90
N SER A 201 7.77 35.35 25.88
CA SER A 201 7.85 36.42 24.88
C SER A 201 7.53 37.82 25.43
N GLU A 202 6.72 37.88 26.49
CA GLU A 202 6.37 39.12 27.21
C GLU A 202 7.42 39.53 28.27
N GLY A 203 8.52 38.80 28.38
CA GLY A 203 9.66 39.15 29.23
C GLY A 203 9.62 38.53 30.64
N ALA A 204 8.77 37.53 30.88
CA ALA A 204 8.76 36.81 32.16
C ALA A 204 10.08 36.07 32.42
N ASN A 205 10.45 35.92 33.69
CA ASN A 205 11.65 35.19 34.08
C ASN A 205 11.48 33.69 33.80
N LEU A 206 12.31 33.13 32.91
CA LEU A 206 12.26 31.73 32.52
C LEU A 206 12.31 30.75 33.70
N GLN A 207 13.14 31.01 34.72
CA GLN A 207 13.27 30.10 35.86
C GLN A 207 12.01 30.05 36.71
N GLU A 208 11.36 31.20 36.92
CA GLU A 208 10.12 31.31 37.69
C GLU A 208 8.96 30.63 36.95
N VAL A 209 8.83 30.89 35.65
CA VAL A 209 7.79 30.28 34.81
C VAL A 209 7.98 28.76 34.74
N VAL A 210 9.20 28.27 34.54
CA VAL A 210 9.49 26.82 34.53
C VAL A 210 9.18 26.18 35.88
N ALA A 211 9.54 26.82 37.01
CA ALA A 211 9.24 26.31 38.34
C ALA A 211 7.73 26.23 38.60
N ARG A 212 6.97 27.23 38.14
CA ARG A 212 5.51 27.26 38.25
C ARG A 212 4.87 26.16 37.41
N VAL A 213 5.22 26.06 36.12
CA VAL A 213 4.67 25.05 35.19
C VAL A 213 4.98 23.63 35.67
N ARG A 214 6.21 23.36 36.14
CA ARG A 214 6.60 22.03 36.66
C ARG A 214 5.78 21.57 37.87
N ASN A 215 5.25 22.53 38.63
CA ASN A 215 4.45 22.28 39.82
C ASN A 215 2.95 22.47 39.60
N GLN A 216 2.52 22.74 38.36
CA GLN A 216 1.13 22.92 38.00
C GLN A 216 0.38 21.57 38.04
N PRO A 217 -0.61 21.38 38.94
CA PRO A 217 -1.32 20.12 39.09
C PRO A 217 -2.06 19.69 37.81
N GLU A 218 -2.60 20.66 37.06
CA GLU A 218 -3.33 20.39 35.82
C GLU A 218 -2.44 19.76 34.76
N LEU A 219 -1.21 20.25 34.60
CA LEU A 219 -0.25 19.67 33.66
C LEU A 219 0.06 18.21 34.01
N ARG A 220 0.24 17.90 35.30
CA ARG A 220 0.47 16.53 35.77
C ARG A 220 -0.73 15.64 35.47
N ALA A 221 -1.95 16.13 35.75
CA ALA A 221 -3.17 15.39 35.46
C ALA A 221 -3.31 15.09 33.95
N TYR A 222 -3.07 16.07 33.08
CA TYR A 222 -3.11 15.85 31.63
C TYR A 222 -2.03 14.87 31.16
N ILE A 223 -0.81 14.95 31.69
CA ILE A 223 0.25 13.98 31.39
C ILE A 223 -0.17 12.57 31.83
N GLU A 224 -0.74 12.40 33.02
CA GLU A 224 -1.22 11.11 33.49
C GLU A 224 -2.38 10.54 32.66
N VAL A 225 -3.29 11.41 32.17
CA VAL A 225 -4.36 11.00 31.24
C VAL A 225 -3.76 10.60 29.90
N PHE A 226 -2.82 11.38 29.37
CA PHE A 226 -2.13 11.07 28.12
C PHE A 226 -1.37 9.74 28.21
N GLU A 227 -0.58 9.54 29.26
CA GLU A 227 0.20 8.31 29.46
C GLU A 227 -0.72 7.08 29.58
N ARG A 228 -1.75 7.13 30.44
CA ARG A 228 -2.69 6.02 30.60
C ARG A 228 -3.52 5.77 29.34
N GLY A 229 -4.13 6.80 28.77
CA GLY A 229 -4.98 6.66 27.60
C GLY A 229 -4.20 6.21 26.37
N SER A 230 -2.96 6.68 26.18
CA SER A 230 -2.10 6.22 25.07
C SER A 230 -1.78 4.73 25.16
N THR A 231 -1.76 4.15 26.37
CA THR A 231 -1.60 2.69 26.51
C THR A 231 -2.85 1.91 26.18
N MET A 232 -4.04 2.43 26.47
CA MET A 232 -5.30 1.70 26.29
C MET A 232 -5.98 1.98 24.95
N LEU A 233 -5.39 2.85 24.13
CA LEU A 233 -6.00 3.43 22.93
C LEU A 233 -6.62 2.38 22.00
N PHE A 234 -5.92 1.28 21.76
CA PHE A 234 -6.34 0.21 20.83
C PHE A 234 -6.81 -1.06 21.54
N GLU A 235 -7.14 -0.96 22.83
CA GLU A 235 -7.68 -2.07 23.62
C GLU A 235 -9.21 -2.09 23.56
N VAL A 236 -9.77 -3.26 23.30
CA VAL A 236 -11.19 -3.58 23.46
C VAL A 236 -11.31 -4.70 24.49
N LYS A 237 -12.18 -4.53 25.48
CA LYS A 237 -12.44 -5.58 26.46
C LYS A 237 -13.43 -6.59 25.90
N ARG A 238 -13.18 -7.88 26.13
CA ARG A 238 -14.10 -8.96 25.76
C ARG A 238 -15.50 -8.76 26.34
N GLN A 239 -15.60 -8.23 27.56
CA GLN A 239 -16.90 -7.91 28.16
C GLN A 239 -17.72 -6.93 27.32
N GLN A 240 -17.09 -5.91 26.70
CA GLN A 240 -17.80 -4.96 25.84
C GLN A 240 -18.40 -5.64 24.60
N LEU A 241 -17.70 -6.64 24.05
CA LEU A 241 -18.21 -7.45 22.93
C LEU A 241 -19.34 -8.37 23.38
N LEU A 242 -19.24 -8.96 24.58
CA LEU A 242 -20.30 -9.80 25.16
C LEU A 242 -21.57 -8.98 25.42
N ASP A 243 -21.42 -7.77 25.92
CA ASP A 243 -22.54 -6.88 26.23
C ASP A 243 -23.28 -6.44 24.95
N GLU A 244 -22.53 -6.14 23.86
CA GLU A 244 -23.10 -5.66 22.60
C GLU A 244 -23.63 -6.79 21.70
N PHE A 245 -22.89 -7.90 21.55
CA PHE A 245 -23.16 -8.93 20.56
C PHE A 245 -23.55 -10.29 21.17
N GLY A 246 -23.49 -10.44 22.50
CA GLY A 246 -23.78 -11.69 23.17
C GLY A 246 -22.67 -12.75 23.03
N VAL A 247 -22.93 -13.91 23.63
CA VAL A 247 -21.94 -14.99 23.80
C VAL A 247 -21.57 -15.64 22.47
N GLU A 248 -22.55 -15.91 21.60
CA GLU A 248 -22.34 -16.66 20.36
C GLU A 248 -21.41 -15.89 19.40
N THR A 249 -21.77 -14.66 19.03
CA THR A 249 -20.97 -13.80 18.15
C THR A 249 -19.58 -13.53 18.72
N THR A 250 -19.48 -13.25 20.02
CA THR A 250 -18.17 -13.04 20.67
C THR A 250 -17.29 -14.29 20.59
N ASN A 251 -17.84 -15.48 20.83
CA ASN A 251 -17.08 -16.72 20.73
C ASN A 251 -16.63 -17.00 19.29
N CYS A 252 -17.49 -16.75 18.30
CA CYS A 252 -17.13 -16.85 16.88
C CYS A 252 -16.00 -15.87 16.52
N LEU A 253 -16.06 -14.62 16.98
CA LEU A 253 -14.99 -13.64 16.78
C LEU A 253 -13.67 -14.12 17.39
N MET A 254 -13.71 -14.56 18.65
CA MET A 254 -12.53 -15.08 19.36
C MET A 254 -11.92 -16.29 18.63
N GLN A 255 -12.76 -17.19 18.12
CA GLN A 255 -12.33 -18.38 17.41
C GLN A 255 -11.73 -18.09 16.03
N HIS A 256 -12.32 -17.16 15.27
CA HIS A 256 -11.98 -17.00 13.86
C HIS A 256 -11.04 -15.83 13.58
N PHE A 257 -10.98 -14.81 14.44
CA PHE A 257 -10.25 -13.57 14.15
C PHE A 257 -9.28 -13.12 15.24
N VAL A 258 -9.28 -13.75 16.42
CA VAL A 258 -8.40 -13.37 17.54
C VAL A 258 -7.24 -14.35 17.68
N THR A 259 -6.00 -13.89 17.57
CA THR A 259 -4.80 -14.64 17.90
C THR A 259 -4.51 -14.54 19.40
N VAL A 260 -4.36 -15.69 20.05
CA VAL A 260 -3.88 -15.76 21.44
C VAL A 260 -2.36 -15.96 21.44
N ARG A 261 -1.64 -15.06 22.11
CA ARG A 261 -0.19 -15.19 22.27
C ARG A 261 0.17 -16.46 23.05
N GLY A 262 1.17 -17.18 22.54
CA GLY A 262 1.58 -18.51 23.02
C GLY A 262 0.86 -19.66 22.30
N ALA A 263 -0.20 -19.39 21.55
CA ALA A 263 -0.97 -20.41 20.83
C ALA A 263 -0.84 -20.32 19.30
N ALA A 264 -0.19 -19.27 18.76
CA ALA A 264 -0.03 -19.12 17.33
C ALA A 264 1.02 -20.08 16.74
N ALA A 265 0.82 -20.49 15.49
CA ALA A 265 1.81 -21.28 14.76
C ALA A 265 3.14 -20.49 14.61
N ALA A 266 4.26 -21.17 14.83
CA ALA A 266 5.57 -20.55 14.69
C ALA A 266 5.92 -20.32 13.22
N ILE A 267 6.43 -19.14 12.91
CA ILE A 267 6.97 -18.80 11.59
C ILE A 267 8.45 -18.42 11.67
N THR A 268 9.09 -18.42 10.52
CA THR A 268 10.49 -18.04 10.30
C THR A 268 10.63 -17.12 9.10
N TYR A 269 9.89 -17.37 8.01
CA TYR A 269 10.00 -16.64 6.76
C TYR A 269 8.77 -15.75 6.53
N ILE A 270 8.95 -14.61 5.85
CA ILE A 270 7.83 -13.72 5.49
C ILE A 270 6.87 -14.32 4.44
N THR A 271 7.24 -15.48 3.90
CA THR A 271 6.53 -16.21 2.84
C THR A 271 5.81 -17.44 3.40
N GLU A 272 5.81 -17.61 4.72
CA GLU A 272 4.96 -18.59 5.40
C GLU A 272 3.62 -17.93 5.74
N SER A 273 2.57 -18.74 5.87
CA SER A 273 1.25 -18.27 6.30
C SER A 273 1.36 -17.59 7.66
N ASN A 274 1.15 -16.27 7.69
CA ASN A 274 1.27 -15.48 8.89
C ASN A 274 -0.05 -15.56 9.70
N PRO A 275 -0.04 -16.09 10.94
CA PRO A 275 -1.25 -16.22 11.75
C PRO A 275 -1.92 -14.88 12.06
N ILE A 276 -1.16 -13.77 12.07
CA ILE A 276 -1.68 -12.43 12.35
C ILE A 276 -2.43 -11.85 11.14
N ILE A 277 -2.11 -12.27 9.92
CA ILE A 277 -2.89 -11.85 8.74
C ILE A 277 -4.29 -12.48 8.81
N ASP A 278 -4.36 -13.78 9.14
CA ASP A 278 -5.63 -14.52 9.26
C ASP A 278 -6.43 -14.11 10.51
N ARG A 279 -5.76 -13.84 11.64
CA ARG A 279 -6.37 -13.52 12.94
C ARG A 279 -5.72 -12.26 13.53
N PRO A 280 -6.09 -11.06 13.02
CA PRO A 280 -5.35 -9.83 13.29
C PRO A 280 -5.67 -9.16 14.62
N LEU A 281 -6.72 -9.60 15.32
CA LEU A 281 -6.99 -9.18 16.69
C LEU A 281 -6.09 -9.98 17.62
N LEU A 282 -5.47 -9.38 18.63
CA LEU A 282 -4.49 -10.09 19.47
C LEU A 282 -4.87 -10.04 20.95
N THR A 283 -4.62 -11.13 21.67
CA THR A 283 -4.77 -11.15 23.12
C THR A 283 -3.70 -12.02 23.79
N ALA A 284 -3.36 -11.69 25.03
CA ALA A 284 -2.49 -12.50 25.87
C ALA A 284 -3.26 -13.25 26.96
N ASP A 285 -4.44 -12.76 27.34
CA ASP A 285 -5.21 -13.24 28.49
C ASP A 285 -6.65 -13.66 28.13
N GLY A 286 -7.09 -13.42 26.89
CA GLY A 286 -8.44 -13.70 26.43
C GLY A 286 -9.46 -12.62 26.80
N GLU A 287 -9.08 -11.62 27.58
CA GLU A 287 -9.99 -10.58 28.09
C GLU A 287 -9.69 -9.21 27.48
N ARG A 288 -8.43 -8.88 27.28
CA ARG A 288 -7.99 -7.66 26.58
C ARG A 288 -7.61 -8.00 25.16
N ILE A 289 -8.30 -7.38 24.21
CA ILE A 289 -8.12 -7.61 22.78
C ILE A 289 -7.53 -6.35 22.17
N PHE A 290 -6.35 -6.48 21.55
CA PHE A 290 -5.65 -5.41 20.87
C PHE A 290 -6.01 -5.40 19.39
N TYR A 291 -6.47 -4.24 18.92
CA TYR A 291 -6.77 -3.99 17.52
C TYR A 291 -5.58 -3.31 16.82
N LEU A 292 -5.21 -3.77 15.64
CA LEU A 292 -4.20 -3.12 14.81
C LEU A 292 -4.88 -2.12 13.86
N VAL A 293 -4.60 -0.81 14.01
CA VAL A 293 -5.23 0.25 13.19
C VAL A 293 -4.55 0.37 11.83
N ASN A 294 -4.82 -0.59 10.96
CA ASN A 294 -4.20 -0.72 9.64
C ASN A 294 -5.07 -1.51 8.64
N ASN A 295 -6.39 -1.51 8.84
CA ASN A 295 -7.35 -2.28 8.05
C ASN A 295 -7.13 -3.81 8.05
N ALA A 296 -6.28 -4.35 8.93
CA ALA A 296 -5.99 -5.79 8.97
C ALA A 296 -7.22 -6.63 9.26
N PHE A 297 -8.12 -6.18 10.15
CA PHE A 297 -9.35 -6.90 10.44
C PHE A 297 -10.25 -7.04 9.21
N TYR A 298 -10.41 -5.96 8.44
CA TYR A 298 -11.15 -6.00 7.18
C TYR A 298 -10.49 -6.89 6.12
N GLN A 299 -9.16 -6.85 6.00
CA GLN A 299 -8.43 -7.74 5.09
C GLN A 299 -8.63 -9.22 5.48
N ALA A 300 -8.59 -9.55 6.78
CA ALA A 300 -8.85 -10.90 7.25
C ALA A 300 -10.29 -11.37 6.94
N ILE A 301 -11.28 -10.47 6.99
CA ILE A 301 -12.66 -10.76 6.57
C ILE A 301 -12.67 -11.15 5.09
N ILE A 302 -12.05 -10.33 4.22
CA ILE A 302 -11.96 -10.60 2.78
C ILE A 302 -11.30 -11.97 2.56
N GLU A 303 -10.07 -12.17 3.05
CA GLU A 303 -9.30 -13.38 2.79
C GLU A 303 -10.01 -14.66 3.24
N LYS A 304 -10.66 -14.65 4.41
CA LYS A 304 -11.39 -15.82 4.92
C LYS A 304 -12.63 -16.14 4.09
N LEU A 305 -13.43 -15.13 3.78
CA LEU A 305 -14.63 -15.30 2.98
C LEU A 305 -14.25 -15.75 1.57
N GLU A 306 -13.25 -15.15 0.94
CA GLU A 306 -12.76 -15.59 -0.37
C GLU A 306 -12.22 -17.02 -0.32
N SER A 307 -11.37 -17.35 0.65
CA SER A 307 -10.81 -18.69 0.78
C SER A 307 -11.90 -19.75 0.94
N HIS A 308 -12.92 -19.46 1.75
CA HIS A 308 -14.07 -20.34 1.91
C HIS A 308 -14.91 -20.44 0.63
N LEU A 309 -15.30 -19.32 0.03
CA LEU A 309 -16.19 -19.29 -1.12
C LEU A 309 -15.55 -19.81 -2.41
N THR A 310 -14.22 -19.75 -2.52
CA THR A 310 -13.48 -20.33 -3.65
C THR A 310 -13.29 -21.85 -3.53
N GLN A 311 -13.67 -22.44 -2.40
CA GLN A 311 -13.56 -23.86 -2.12
C GLN A 311 -14.96 -24.47 -1.91
N GLY A 312 -15.33 -25.47 -2.73
CA GLY A 312 -16.56 -26.23 -2.54
C GLY A 312 -17.74 -25.80 -3.44
N PRO A 313 -19.00 -26.11 -3.04
CA PRO A 313 -20.16 -26.03 -3.93
C PRO A 313 -20.51 -24.62 -4.42
N SER A 314 -20.20 -23.59 -3.64
CA SER A 314 -20.50 -22.19 -3.98
C SER A 314 -19.48 -21.56 -4.93
N ALA A 315 -18.33 -22.21 -5.19
CA ALA A 315 -17.21 -21.62 -5.95
C ALA A 315 -17.59 -21.17 -7.36
N ALA A 316 -18.34 -21.98 -8.10
CA ALA A 316 -18.79 -21.61 -9.45
C ALA A 316 -19.70 -20.37 -9.43
N ARG A 317 -20.60 -20.26 -8.43
CA ARG A 317 -21.46 -19.10 -8.21
C ARG A 317 -20.62 -17.88 -7.83
N TYR A 318 -19.67 -18.05 -6.91
CA TYR A 318 -18.79 -16.98 -6.44
C TYR A 318 -17.95 -16.39 -7.56
N PHE A 319 -17.26 -17.21 -8.36
CA PHE A 319 -16.45 -16.70 -9.48
C PHE A 319 -17.28 -15.92 -10.50
N LYS A 320 -18.47 -16.43 -10.85
CA LYS A 320 -19.38 -15.73 -11.77
C LYS A 320 -19.83 -14.38 -11.21
N GLU A 321 -20.22 -14.33 -9.94
CA GLU A 321 -20.67 -13.09 -9.30
C GLU A 321 -19.54 -12.09 -9.11
N ARG A 322 -18.34 -12.56 -8.77
CA ARG A 322 -17.14 -11.74 -8.65
C ARG A 322 -16.80 -11.05 -9.98
N ASP A 323 -16.79 -11.81 -11.07
CA ASP A 323 -16.47 -11.27 -12.40
C ASP A 323 -17.52 -10.19 -12.79
N ARG A 324 -18.81 -10.51 -12.64
CA ARG A 324 -19.93 -9.57 -12.85
C ARG A 324 -19.82 -8.29 -12.01
N ARG A 325 -19.45 -8.40 -10.74
CA ARG A 325 -19.32 -7.26 -9.82
C ARG A 325 -18.18 -6.33 -10.23
N LEU A 326 -17.07 -6.88 -10.69
CA LEU A 326 -15.95 -6.07 -11.19
C LEU A 326 -16.38 -5.22 -12.40
N GLU A 327 -17.10 -5.82 -13.36
CA GLU A 327 -17.65 -5.10 -14.53
C GLU A 327 -18.58 -3.96 -14.09
N GLN A 328 -19.47 -4.24 -13.13
CA GLN A 328 -20.40 -3.25 -12.58
C GLN A 328 -19.67 -2.11 -11.85
N MET A 329 -18.63 -2.42 -11.08
CA MET A 329 -17.81 -1.42 -10.41
C MET A 329 -17.08 -0.54 -11.42
N ALA A 330 -16.41 -1.14 -12.42
CA ALA A 330 -15.73 -0.40 -13.48
C ALA A 330 -16.68 0.59 -14.19
N ARG A 331 -17.86 0.12 -14.59
CA ARG A 331 -18.91 0.98 -15.16
C ARG A 331 -19.32 2.09 -14.19
N LYS A 332 -19.64 1.75 -12.93
CA LYS A 332 -20.10 2.70 -11.90
C LYS A 332 -19.11 3.84 -11.71
N HIS A 333 -17.81 3.54 -11.61
CA HIS A 333 -16.79 4.56 -11.43
C HIS A 333 -16.63 5.41 -12.69
N LEU A 334 -16.43 4.79 -13.87
CA LEU A 334 -16.28 5.54 -15.12
C LEU A 334 -17.48 6.46 -15.36
N GLN A 335 -18.71 6.00 -15.15
CA GLN A 335 -19.91 6.79 -15.39
C GLN A 335 -19.95 8.12 -14.61
N LYS A 336 -19.24 8.26 -13.47
CA LYS A 336 -19.23 9.50 -12.68
C LYS A 336 -18.61 10.71 -13.41
N ILE A 337 -17.70 10.47 -14.37
CA ILE A 337 -16.94 11.54 -15.05
C ILE A 337 -17.37 11.76 -16.51
N PHE A 338 -18.23 10.88 -17.04
CA PHE A 338 -18.80 11.03 -18.38
C PHE A 338 -20.12 11.80 -18.33
N PRO A 339 -20.40 12.68 -19.31
CA PRO A 339 -21.70 13.34 -19.39
C PRO A 339 -22.81 12.37 -19.82
N ASP A 340 -24.06 12.73 -19.56
CA ASP A 340 -25.26 11.93 -19.92
C ASP A 340 -25.38 11.63 -21.43
N THR A 341 -24.66 12.38 -22.28
CA THR A 341 -24.62 12.17 -23.73
C THR A 341 -23.77 10.97 -24.13
N ALA A 342 -22.84 10.52 -23.28
CA ALA A 342 -22.02 9.35 -23.52
C ALA A 342 -22.85 8.07 -23.57
N LYS A 343 -22.47 7.13 -24.43
CA LYS A 343 -23.17 5.85 -24.61
C LYS A 343 -22.35 4.73 -23.99
N PHE A 344 -22.99 3.96 -23.12
CA PHE A 344 -22.38 2.81 -22.43
C PHE A 344 -23.03 1.53 -22.96
N TYR A 345 -22.24 0.69 -23.61
CA TYR A 345 -22.65 -0.62 -24.13
C TYR A 345 -22.00 -1.71 -23.30
N GLU A 346 -22.73 -2.27 -22.34
CA GLU A 346 -22.30 -3.42 -21.53
C GLU A 346 -22.43 -4.73 -22.30
N SER A 347 -21.49 -5.66 -22.08
CA SER A 347 -21.48 -6.98 -22.72
C SER A 347 -21.72 -6.87 -24.23
N ALA A 348 -20.97 -6.00 -24.89
CA ALA A 348 -21.10 -5.70 -26.31
C ALA A 348 -20.31 -6.71 -27.13
N PHE A 349 -20.93 -7.24 -28.19
CA PHE A 349 -20.32 -8.24 -29.06
C PHE A 349 -19.94 -7.59 -30.39
N ASP A 350 -18.75 -7.86 -30.89
CA ASP A 350 -18.35 -7.38 -32.21
C ASP A 350 -18.99 -8.20 -33.35
N ARG A 351 -19.58 -9.37 -33.05
CA ARG A 351 -20.27 -10.25 -34.01
C ARG A 351 -21.70 -10.61 -33.55
N PRO A 352 -22.62 -10.87 -34.49
CA PRO A 352 -24.00 -11.20 -34.17
C PRO A 352 -24.19 -12.62 -33.61
N ASP A 353 -23.16 -13.47 -33.66
CA ASP A 353 -23.18 -14.87 -33.21
C ASP A 353 -22.68 -15.05 -31.77
N SER A 354 -22.77 -13.99 -30.95
CA SER A 354 -22.32 -13.95 -29.56
C SER A 354 -20.83 -14.25 -29.37
N HIS A 355 -19.99 -13.95 -30.37
CA HIS A 355 -18.53 -13.99 -30.26
C HIS A 355 -17.94 -12.58 -30.22
N GLY A 356 -16.72 -12.46 -29.67
CA GLY A 356 -16.04 -11.17 -29.53
C GLY A 356 -16.72 -10.26 -28.51
N GLU A 357 -17.04 -10.80 -27.34
CA GLU A 357 -17.57 -10.05 -26.21
C GLU A 357 -16.54 -9.07 -25.65
N HIS A 358 -17.01 -7.88 -25.32
CA HIS A 358 -16.33 -6.82 -24.59
C HIS A 358 -17.17 -6.43 -23.39
N ASP A 359 -16.53 -6.33 -22.23
CA ASP A 359 -17.24 -6.11 -20.96
C ASP A 359 -17.96 -4.76 -20.95
N LEU A 360 -17.29 -3.70 -21.42
CA LEU A 360 -17.89 -2.39 -21.60
C LEU A 360 -17.25 -1.61 -22.77
N VAL A 361 -18.09 -1.09 -23.67
CA VAL A 361 -17.69 -0.12 -24.69
C VAL A 361 -18.37 1.22 -24.41
N ILE A 362 -17.58 2.29 -24.27
CA ILE A 362 -18.08 3.64 -24.06
C ILE A 362 -17.81 4.47 -25.31
N VAL A 363 -18.79 5.26 -25.75
CA VAL A 363 -18.64 6.21 -26.87
C VAL A 363 -18.99 7.61 -26.37
N HIS A 364 -18.05 8.54 -26.51
CA HIS A 364 -18.23 9.94 -26.14
C HIS A 364 -17.53 10.85 -27.16
N GLY A 365 -18.29 11.69 -27.87
CA GLY A 365 -17.75 12.50 -28.95
C GLY A 365 -17.08 11.62 -30.02
N ALA A 366 -15.81 11.91 -30.32
CA ALA A 366 -14.99 11.14 -31.24
C ALA A 366 -14.14 10.05 -30.56
N ASN A 367 -14.35 9.81 -29.25
CA ASN A 367 -13.56 8.87 -28.45
C ASN A 367 -14.34 7.57 -28.21
N VAL A 368 -13.64 6.45 -28.34
CA VAL A 368 -14.15 5.11 -28.00
C VAL A 368 -13.26 4.50 -26.92
N TYR A 369 -13.87 4.02 -25.84
CA TYR A 369 -13.18 3.37 -24.72
C TYR A 369 -13.61 1.91 -24.69
N ILE A 370 -12.65 1.00 -24.82
CA ILE A 370 -12.88 -0.45 -24.82
C ILE A 370 -12.33 -0.97 -23.50
N VAL A 371 -13.22 -1.34 -22.59
CA VAL A 371 -12.90 -1.72 -21.22
C VAL A 371 -13.08 -3.22 -21.05
N GLU A 372 -12.04 -3.87 -20.53
CA GLU A 372 -11.99 -5.30 -20.25
C GLU A 372 -11.64 -5.51 -18.77
N ALA A 373 -12.51 -6.21 -18.04
CA ALA A 373 -12.38 -6.50 -16.63
C ALA A 373 -11.70 -7.86 -16.40
N LYS A 374 -10.76 -7.93 -15.44
CA LYS A 374 -10.09 -9.19 -15.05
C LYS A 374 -10.04 -9.35 -13.53
N ALA A 375 -10.81 -10.31 -13.01
CA ALA A 375 -10.96 -10.51 -11.56
C ALA A 375 -10.05 -11.59 -10.95
N SER A 376 -9.11 -12.13 -11.72
CA SER A 376 -8.15 -13.12 -11.22
C SER A 376 -7.06 -12.43 -10.40
N PRO A 377 -6.84 -12.80 -9.12
CA PRO A 377 -5.81 -12.16 -8.29
C PRO A 377 -4.40 -12.51 -8.78
N PRO A 378 -3.39 -11.67 -8.45
CA PRO A 378 -1.99 -11.98 -8.71
C PRO A 378 -1.58 -13.30 -8.03
N LYS A 379 -0.72 -14.06 -8.68
CA LYS A 379 -0.18 -15.30 -8.09
C LYS A 379 0.92 -15.00 -7.10
N GLU A 380 0.88 -15.68 -5.96
CA GLU A 380 1.98 -15.67 -4.99
C GLU A 380 3.33 -15.96 -5.69
N PRO A 381 4.30 -15.03 -5.62
CA PRO A 381 5.60 -15.19 -6.25
C PRO A 381 6.45 -16.27 -5.55
N LEU A 382 7.16 -17.06 -6.35
CA LEU A 382 8.12 -18.04 -5.82
C LEU A 382 9.42 -17.33 -5.39
N ARG A 383 10.15 -17.93 -4.44
CA ARG A 383 11.46 -17.39 -3.98
C ARG A 383 12.58 -17.52 -5.02
N ASP A 384 12.42 -18.45 -5.97
CA ASP A 384 13.36 -18.64 -7.08
C ASP A 384 13.01 -17.66 -8.21
N PRO A 385 13.89 -16.71 -8.56
CA PRO A 385 13.55 -15.65 -9.53
C PRO A 385 13.14 -16.19 -10.90
N SER A 386 13.81 -17.25 -11.39
CA SER A 386 13.53 -17.82 -12.71
C SER A 386 12.18 -18.52 -12.75
N LYS A 387 11.87 -19.33 -11.73
CA LYS A 387 10.55 -19.98 -11.62
C LYS A 387 9.44 -18.98 -11.35
N ALA A 388 9.71 -17.94 -10.55
CA ALA A 388 8.76 -16.88 -10.27
C ALA A 388 8.41 -16.11 -11.55
N ALA A 389 9.41 -15.66 -12.30
CA ALA A 389 9.21 -14.96 -13.57
C ALA A 389 8.37 -15.78 -14.56
N LEU A 390 8.66 -17.08 -14.69
CA LEU A 390 7.88 -17.99 -15.54
C LEU A 390 6.41 -18.05 -15.10
N ARG A 391 6.17 -18.29 -13.80
CA ARG A 391 4.81 -18.39 -13.25
C ARG A 391 4.01 -17.09 -13.40
N ILE A 392 4.66 -15.94 -13.18
CA ILE A 392 4.05 -14.62 -13.34
C ILE A 392 3.69 -14.38 -14.81
N ARG A 393 4.61 -14.66 -15.73
CA ARG A 393 4.38 -14.53 -17.17
C ARG A 393 3.25 -15.41 -17.66
N ASP A 394 3.20 -16.67 -17.23
CA ASP A 394 2.15 -17.61 -17.63
C ASP A 394 0.78 -17.18 -17.09
N HIS A 395 0.72 -16.61 -15.88
CA HIS A 395 -0.52 -16.02 -15.33
C HIS A 395 -0.94 -14.76 -16.10
N PHE A 396 0.01 -13.87 -16.41
CA PHE A 396 -0.23 -12.67 -17.21
C PHE A 396 -0.81 -12.99 -18.59
N ARG A 397 -0.35 -14.08 -19.23
CA ARG A 397 -0.82 -14.58 -20.54
C ARG A 397 -2.05 -15.47 -20.47
N GLY A 398 -2.43 -15.91 -19.28
CA GLY A 398 -3.55 -16.82 -19.10
C GLY A 398 -4.87 -16.21 -19.57
N ARG A 399 -5.89 -17.07 -19.71
CA ARG A 399 -7.25 -16.66 -20.15
C ARG A 399 -7.84 -15.51 -19.31
N ASN A 400 -7.47 -15.41 -18.05
CA ASN A 400 -7.97 -14.40 -17.11
C ASN A 400 -6.89 -13.34 -16.78
N GLY A 401 -5.84 -13.25 -17.59
CA GLY A 401 -4.72 -12.33 -17.39
C GLY A 401 -4.82 -11.05 -18.22
N ILE A 402 -3.93 -10.10 -17.94
CA ILE A 402 -3.87 -8.77 -18.57
C ILE A 402 -3.60 -8.87 -20.08
N GLN A 403 -2.76 -9.82 -20.53
CA GLN A 403 -2.52 -10.03 -21.97
C GLN A 403 -3.84 -10.32 -22.70
N LYS A 404 -4.69 -11.17 -22.14
CA LYS A 404 -5.94 -11.55 -22.79
C LYS A 404 -6.91 -10.37 -22.88
N ALA A 405 -6.96 -9.54 -21.83
CA ALA A 405 -7.72 -8.28 -21.83
C ALA A 405 -7.25 -7.37 -22.97
N TYR A 406 -5.94 -7.17 -23.09
CA TYR A 406 -5.34 -6.39 -24.18
C TYR A 406 -5.69 -6.97 -25.55
N ASP A 407 -5.54 -8.28 -25.74
CA ASP A 407 -5.82 -8.93 -27.03
C ASP A 407 -7.28 -8.73 -27.45
N GLN A 408 -8.23 -8.82 -26.51
CA GLN A 408 -9.65 -8.57 -26.75
C GLN A 408 -9.88 -7.10 -27.16
N ALA A 409 -9.47 -6.15 -26.32
CA ALA A 409 -9.68 -4.73 -26.58
C ALA A 409 -8.99 -4.28 -27.89
N ASN A 410 -7.76 -4.73 -28.13
CA ASN A 410 -7.00 -4.39 -29.32
C ASN A 410 -7.58 -5.03 -30.59
N ALA A 411 -8.24 -6.19 -30.51
CA ALA A 411 -8.94 -6.77 -31.66
C ALA A 411 -10.08 -5.87 -32.16
N LEU A 412 -10.91 -5.35 -31.24
CA LEU A 412 -11.95 -4.39 -31.61
C LEU A 412 -11.36 -3.06 -32.07
N ARG A 413 -10.32 -2.54 -31.40
CA ARG A 413 -9.59 -1.35 -31.87
C ARG A 413 -9.09 -1.51 -33.30
N ALA A 414 -8.42 -2.62 -33.62
CA ALA A 414 -7.89 -2.88 -34.95
C ALA A 414 -9.02 -2.96 -35.98
N ARG A 415 -10.17 -3.56 -35.63
CA ARG A 415 -11.34 -3.61 -36.50
C ARG A 415 -11.91 -2.22 -36.77
N LEU A 416 -12.06 -1.39 -35.75
CA LEU A 416 -12.53 -0.01 -35.86
C LEU A 416 -11.61 0.83 -36.75
N LEU A 417 -10.29 0.62 -36.69
CA LEU A 417 -9.33 1.33 -37.53
C LEU A 417 -9.34 0.90 -38.99
N ASN A 418 -9.62 -0.38 -39.27
CA ASN A 418 -9.49 -0.98 -40.59
C ASN A 418 -10.82 -1.10 -41.37
N SER A 419 -11.95 -0.80 -40.74
CA SER A 419 -13.28 -0.92 -41.36
C SER A 419 -13.93 0.46 -41.42
N ALA A 420 -14.59 0.79 -42.53
CA ALA A 420 -15.36 2.05 -42.62
C ALA A 420 -16.47 2.12 -41.56
N SER A 421 -17.03 0.97 -41.21
CA SER A 421 -18.08 0.83 -40.21
C SER A 421 -17.94 -0.51 -39.46
N SER A 422 -18.26 -0.50 -38.17
CA SER A 422 -18.18 -1.66 -37.29
C SER A 422 -19.43 -1.76 -36.40
N PRO A 423 -20.33 -2.74 -36.65
CA PRO A 423 -21.49 -2.97 -35.79
C PRO A 423 -21.10 -3.63 -34.47
N LEU A 424 -21.79 -3.23 -33.40
CA LEU A 424 -21.80 -3.88 -32.09
C LEU A 424 -23.18 -4.48 -31.83
N TYR A 425 -23.22 -5.64 -31.20
CA TYR A 425 -24.42 -6.43 -30.96
C TYR A 425 -24.61 -6.75 -29.48
N ASP A 426 -25.85 -7.03 -29.10
CA ASP A 426 -26.14 -7.65 -27.81
C ASP A 426 -25.89 -9.17 -27.88
N LYS A 427 -25.99 -9.84 -26.74
CA LYS A 427 -25.82 -11.30 -26.65
C LYS A 427 -26.77 -12.09 -27.55
N LYS A 428 -27.93 -11.55 -27.92
CA LYS A 428 -28.93 -12.19 -28.78
C LYS A 428 -28.68 -11.93 -30.27
N GLY A 429 -27.65 -11.15 -30.62
CA GLY A 429 -27.34 -10.77 -31.99
C GLY A 429 -28.12 -9.55 -32.49
N ASN A 430 -28.83 -8.83 -31.62
CA ASN A 430 -29.48 -7.57 -32.00
C ASN A 430 -28.43 -6.47 -32.10
N LEU A 431 -28.53 -5.63 -33.13
CA LEU A 431 -27.64 -4.47 -33.30
C LEU A 431 -27.86 -3.48 -32.15
N LEU A 432 -26.79 -3.17 -31.40
CA LEU A 432 -26.76 -2.12 -30.38
C LEU A 432 -26.46 -0.76 -31.00
N THR A 433 -25.41 -0.71 -31.81
CA THR A 433 -24.95 0.51 -32.51
C THR A 433 -24.05 0.13 -33.67
N GLU A 434 -23.85 1.05 -34.59
CA GLU A 434 -22.86 0.96 -35.64
C GLU A 434 -21.85 2.09 -35.46
N LEU A 435 -20.56 1.74 -35.34
CA LEU A 435 -19.46 2.68 -35.12
C LEU A 435 -18.77 2.99 -36.44
N HIS A 436 -18.77 4.26 -36.85
CA HIS A 436 -18.21 4.70 -38.11
C HIS A 436 -16.80 5.26 -37.93
N ARG A 437 -15.85 4.79 -38.74
CA ARG A 437 -14.42 5.16 -38.62
C ARG A 437 -14.18 6.65 -38.78
N ASP A 438 -14.91 7.33 -39.64
CA ASP A 438 -14.80 8.76 -39.91
C ASP A 438 -15.25 9.65 -38.72
N GLN A 439 -15.97 9.07 -37.76
CA GLN A 439 -16.41 9.72 -36.52
C GLN A 439 -15.48 9.46 -35.33
N ILE A 440 -14.48 8.59 -35.49
CA ILE A 440 -13.58 8.16 -34.41
C ILE A 440 -12.22 8.83 -34.56
N GLU A 441 -11.80 9.55 -33.54
CA GLU A 441 -10.46 10.13 -33.42
C GLU A 441 -9.56 9.27 -32.53
N ASN A 442 -10.04 8.93 -31.33
CA ASN A 442 -9.26 8.17 -30.35
C ASN A 442 -9.94 6.86 -29.97
N ILE A 443 -9.13 5.81 -29.78
CA ILE A 443 -9.59 4.52 -29.26
C ILE A 443 -8.67 4.12 -28.11
N TYR A 444 -9.23 4.06 -26.90
CA TYR A 444 -8.52 3.73 -25.67
C TYR A 444 -8.83 2.29 -25.27
N CYS A 445 -7.80 1.44 -25.20
CA CYS A 445 -7.91 0.10 -24.63
C CYS A 445 -7.62 0.17 -23.12
N ILE A 446 -8.57 -0.28 -22.30
CA ILE A 446 -8.49 -0.20 -20.84
C ILE A 446 -8.70 -1.61 -20.27
N CYS A 447 -7.82 -2.01 -19.36
CA CYS A 447 -7.97 -3.24 -18.58
C CYS A 447 -8.18 -2.87 -17.12
N VAL A 448 -9.35 -3.17 -16.56
CA VAL A 448 -9.62 -2.99 -15.14
C VAL A 448 -9.38 -4.29 -14.41
N THR A 449 -8.40 -4.33 -13.50
CA THR A 449 -8.18 -5.50 -12.66
C THR A 449 -8.94 -5.37 -11.34
N ARG A 450 -9.33 -6.50 -10.76
CA ARG A 450 -9.86 -6.48 -9.39
C ARG A 450 -8.79 -6.10 -8.37
N ASP A 451 -7.69 -6.84 -8.40
CA ASP A 451 -6.60 -6.72 -7.44
C ASP A 451 -5.43 -5.90 -8.02
N ASP A 452 -4.57 -5.36 -7.15
CA ASP A 452 -3.36 -4.62 -7.51
C ASP A 452 -2.22 -5.57 -7.92
N PHE A 453 -1.81 -5.50 -9.19
CA PHE A 453 -0.68 -6.25 -9.76
C PHE A 453 0.67 -5.53 -9.62
N GLY A 454 0.66 -4.32 -9.06
CA GLY A 454 1.81 -3.46 -8.85
C GLY A 454 2.58 -3.19 -10.15
N PRO A 455 3.91 -3.27 -10.12
CA PRO A 455 4.77 -3.06 -11.28
C PRO A 455 4.46 -3.89 -12.53
N VAL A 456 3.81 -5.05 -12.37
CA VAL A 456 3.39 -5.89 -13.50
C VAL A 456 2.25 -5.25 -14.31
N ALA A 457 1.36 -4.48 -13.67
CA ALA A 457 0.33 -3.71 -14.34
C ALA A 457 0.82 -2.34 -14.78
N THR A 458 1.59 -1.64 -13.94
CA THR A 458 2.01 -0.27 -14.24
C THR A 458 3.14 -0.20 -15.29
N ASN A 459 3.91 -1.27 -15.48
CA ASN A 459 4.96 -1.34 -16.51
C ASN A 459 4.80 -2.54 -17.45
N LEU A 460 3.95 -2.38 -18.46
CA LEU A 460 3.62 -3.43 -19.42
C LEU A 460 4.76 -3.80 -20.38
N ALA A 461 5.79 -2.95 -20.50
CA ALA A 461 6.99 -3.27 -21.29
C ALA A 461 7.73 -4.51 -20.78
N LEU A 462 7.50 -4.92 -19.53
CA LEU A 462 8.11 -6.12 -18.95
C LEU A 462 7.66 -7.41 -19.66
N MET A 463 6.38 -7.50 -20.03
CA MET A 463 5.76 -8.78 -20.42
C MET A 463 4.71 -8.73 -21.53
N LEU A 464 4.10 -7.58 -21.81
CA LEU A 464 3.02 -7.49 -22.80
C LEU A 464 3.56 -7.78 -24.20
N GLU A 465 2.94 -8.74 -24.88
CA GLU A 465 3.17 -9.02 -26.29
C GLU A 465 2.17 -8.19 -27.10
N LYS A 466 2.67 -7.28 -27.92
CA LYS A 466 1.86 -6.41 -28.78
C LYS A 466 2.58 -6.09 -30.08
N ASP A 467 1.82 -5.67 -31.09
CA ASP A 467 2.40 -5.04 -32.26
C ASP A 467 3.20 -3.79 -31.85
N PRO A 468 4.38 -3.53 -32.45
CA PRO A 468 5.20 -2.37 -32.10
C PRO A 468 4.44 -1.04 -32.21
N ASP A 469 3.62 -0.91 -33.25
CA ASP A 469 2.85 0.30 -33.57
C ASP A 469 1.52 0.40 -32.81
N ALA A 470 1.09 -0.66 -32.12
CA ALA A 470 -0.09 -0.59 -31.26
C ALA A 470 0.26 0.10 -29.94
N PRO A 471 -0.62 0.97 -29.39
CA PRO A 471 -0.38 1.58 -28.09
C PRO A 471 -0.47 0.52 -26.97
N TYR A 472 0.20 0.79 -25.85
CA TYR A 472 -0.08 0.04 -24.63
C TYR A 472 -1.50 0.35 -24.15
N PRO A 473 -2.23 -0.64 -23.58
CA PRO A 473 -3.47 -0.36 -22.88
C PRO A 473 -3.19 0.35 -21.56
N TRP A 474 -4.20 1.03 -21.03
CA TRP A 474 -4.17 1.45 -19.64
C TRP A 474 -4.62 0.29 -18.75
N VAL A 475 -3.84 -0.06 -17.73
CA VAL A 475 -4.18 -1.09 -16.76
C VAL A 475 -4.28 -0.45 -15.38
N VAL A 476 -5.41 -0.62 -14.72
CA VAL A 476 -5.70 0.00 -13.42
C VAL A 476 -6.49 -0.98 -12.56
N CYS A 477 -6.19 -1.07 -11.26
CA CYS A 477 -7.04 -1.85 -10.37
C CYS A 477 -8.27 -1.05 -9.96
N VAL A 478 -9.38 -1.70 -9.64
CA VAL A 478 -10.66 -1.00 -9.49
C VAL A 478 -10.69 -0.04 -8.29
N THR A 479 -9.88 -0.28 -7.25
CA THR A 479 -9.71 0.66 -6.13
C THR A 479 -8.96 1.93 -6.53
N ASP A 480 -7.93 1.81 -7.38
CA ASP A 480 -7.20 2.97 -7.91
C ASP A 480 -8.07 3.77 -8.89
N LEU A 481 -8.86 3.07 -9.71
CA LEU A 481 -9.84 3.68 -10.60
C LEU A 481 -10.86 4.52 -9.81
N GLU A 482 -11.35 4.01 -8.69
CA GLU A 482 -12.25 4.76 -7.81
C GLU A 482 -11.61 6.05 -7.29
N TYR A 483 -10.40 5.96 -6.72
CA TYR A 483 -9.69 7.14 -6.21
C TYR A 483 -9.43 8.19 -7.29
N LEU A 484 -8.96 7.74 -8.45
CA LEU A 484 -8.70 8.60 -9.60
C LEU A 484 -9.98 9.32 -10.04
N VAL A 485 -11.08 8.58 -10.20
CA VAL A 485 -12.38 9.13 -10.59
C VAL A 485 -12.90 10.11 -9.54
N ASP A 486 -12.85 9.76 -8.26
CA ASP A 486 -13.32 10.62 -7.18
C ASP A 486 -12.51 11.92 -7.10
N ALA A 487 -11.20 11.86 -7.37
CA ALA A 487 -10.36 13.04 -7.50
C ALA A 487 -10.75 13.92 -8.72
N ILE A 488 -11.00 13.33 -9.89
CA ILE A 488 -11.47 14.07 -11.08
C ILE A 488 -12.78 14.81 -10.77
N VAL A 489 -13.75 14.10 -10.19
CA VAL A 489 -15.06 14.67 -9.81
C VAL A 489 -14.90 15.80 -8.80
N HIS A 490 -14.07 15.60 -7.77
CA HIS A 490 -13.87 16.60 -6.72
C HIS A 490 -13.13 17.86 -7.22
N LEU A 491 -12.26 17.72 -8.21
CA LEU A 491 -11.58 18.83 -8.90
C LEU A 491 -12.49 19.55 -9.91
N GLU A 492 -13.78 19.19 -9.98
CA GLU A 492 -14.75 19.68 -10.97
C GLU A 492 -14.26 19.50 -12.41
N GLN A 493 -13.53 18.40 -12.64
CA GLN A 493 -13.05 17.99 -13.96
C GLN A 493 -13.95 16.92 -14.56
N SER A 494 -13.82 16.71 -15.85
CA SER A 494 -14.61 15.76 -16.63
C SER A 494 -13.70 14.77 -17.37
N VAL A 495 -14.30 13.90 -18.19
CA VAL A 495 -13.61 12.87 -18.98
C VAL A 495 -12.42 13.38 -19.80
N GLU A 496 -12.38 14.65 -20.18
CA GLU A 496 -11.26 15.27 -20.92
C GLU A 496 -9.93 15.20 -20.14
N MET A 497 -9.99 15.22 -18.81
CA MET A 497 -8.81 14.99 -17.96
C MET A 497 -8.32 13.54 -18.10
N LEU A 498 -9.25 12.59 -18.10
CA LEU A 498 -8.94 11.17 -18.34
C LEU A 498 -8.38 10.97 -19.75
N ASP A 499 -8.94 11.63 -20.78
CA ASP A 499 -8.45 11.54 -22.16
C ASP A 499 -7.01 11.99 -22.29
N THR A 500 -6.68 13.12 -21.64
CA THR A 500 -5.31 13.65 -21.58
C THR A 500 -4.38 12.68 -20.88
N TYR A 501 -4.83 12.09 -19.77
CA TYR A 501 -4.06 11.08 -19.04
C TYR A 501 -3.82 9.82 -19.89
N LEU A 502 -4.87 9.28 -20.53
CA LEU A 502 -4.81 8.09 -21.39
C LEU A 502 -3.98 8.30 -22.66
N ALA A 503 -3.86 9.53 -23.16
CA ALA A 503 -2.97 9.86 -24.26
C ALA A 503 -1.48 9.84 -23.85
N GLN A 504 -1.17 10.22 -22.62
CA GLN A 504 0.20 10.37 -22.13
C GLN A 504 0.74 9.12 -21.43
N ARG A 505 -0.08 8.49 -20.58
CA ARG A 505 0.30 7.38 -19.71
C ARG A 505 0.91 6.17 -20.45
N PRO A 506 0.40 5.74 -21.62
CA PRO A 506 0.99 4.65 -22.41
C PRO A 506 2.42 4.91 -22.89
N LEU A 507 2.83 6.18 -23.01
CA LEU A 507 4.16 6.58 -23.51
C LEU A 507 5.27 6.38 -22.46
N LEU A 508 4.90 6.07 -21.22
CA LEU A 508 5.85 5.94 -20.10
C LEU A 508 6.37 4.50 -19.89
N HIS A 509 5.72 3.49 -20.45
CA HIS A 509 6.12 2.10 -20.27
C HIS A 509 7.56 1.86 -20.75
N GLY A 510 8.33 1.11 -19.95
CA GLY A 510 9.74 0.84 -20.20
C GLY A 510 10.70 1.97 -19.82
N LYS A 511 10.20 3.17 -19.51
CA LYS A 511 11.01 4.35 -19.15
C LYS A 511 10.78 4.82 -17.72
N VAL A 512 9.53 4.98 -17.32
CA VAL A 512 9.16 5.42 -15.97
C VAL A 512 8.73 4.21 -15.16
N MET A 513 9.16 4.16 -13.90
CA MET A 513 8.89 3.04 -13.00
C MET A 513 8.26 3.56 -11.70
N GLY A 514 6.94 3.48 -11.64
CA GLY A 514 6.13 3.54 -10.43
C GLY A 514 5.55 2.17 -10.06
N THR A 515 5.27 1.98 -8.78
CA THR A 515 4.75 0.70 -8.25
C THR A 515 3.23 0.65 -8.12
N ASP A 516 2.59 1.76 -8.39
CA ASP A 516 1.17 2.02 -8.21
C ASP A 516 0.68 2.96 -9.32
N GLU A 517 -0.54 2.78 -9.82
CA GLU A 517 -1.09 3.67 -10.83
C GLU A 517 -1.42 5.07 -10.27
N LEU A 518 -1.71 5.16 -8.96
CA LEU A 518 -1.93 6.42 -8.26
C LEU A 518 -0.67 7.29 -8.16
N GLU A 519 0.54 6.71 -8.24
CA GLU A 519 1.78 7.48 -8.35
C GLU A 519 1.81 8.26 -9.69
N TYR A 520 1.46 7.61 -10.80
CA TYR A 520 1.43 8.23 -12.12
C TYR A 520 0.34 9.28 -12.23
N PHE A 521 -0.86 8.99 -11.73
CA PHE A 521 -1.95 9.96 -11.74
C PHE A 521 -1.68 11.14 -10.79
N GLY A 522 -1.07 10.88 -9.64
CA GLY A 522 -0.62 11.92 -8.72
C GLY A 522 0.41 12.86 -9.35
N ALA A 523 1.43 12.33 -10.03
CA ALA A 523 2.38 13.12 -10.80
C ALA A 523 1.72 13.88 -11.96
N PHE A 524 0.76 13.27 -12.66
CA PHE A 524 -0.02 13.93 -13.70
C PHE A 524 -0.75 15.17 -13.16
N LEU A 525 -1.40 15.06 -11.99
CA LEU A 525 -2.06 16.20 -11.34
C LEU A 525 -1.05 17.25 -10.87
N ARG A 526 -0.01 16.83 -10.13
CA ARG A 526 0.99 17.72 -9.53
C ARG A 526 1.76 18.52 -10.59
N HIS A 527 2.03 17.93 -11.75
CA HIS A 527 2.84 18.53 -12.80
C HIS A 527 2.07 19.05 -14.02
N GLY A 528 0.73 19.02 -13.97
CA GLY A 528 -0.12 19.50 -15.07
C GLY A 528 0.05 18.65 -16.35
N GLY A 529 0.28 17.35 -16.18
CA GLY A 529 0.59 16.39 -17.23
C GLY A 529 1.88 15.61 -16.99
N LEU A 530 2.13 14.63 -17.85
CA LEU A 530 3.31 13.76 -17.83
C LEU A 530 4.36 14.15 -18.88
N HIS A 531 4.21 15.33 -19.52
CA HIS A 531 5.07 15.80 -20.61
C HIS A 531 6.55 15.80 -20.24
N ASP A 532 6.91 16.25 -19.03
CA ASP A 532 8.29 16.29 -18.58
C ASP A 532 8.92 14.89 -18.50
N TYR A 533 8.15 13.91 -18.00
CA TYR A 533 8.58 12.51 -17.95
C TYR A 533 8.71 11.92 -19.37
N ILE A 534 7.81 12.27 -20.29
CA ILE A 534 7.85 11.83 -21.69
C ILE A 534 9.08 12.42 -22.40
N ALA A 535 9.35 13.71 -22.23
CA ALA A 535 10.42 14.43 -22.93
C ALA A 535 11.83 14.16 -22.34
N ALA A 536 11.90 13.74 -21.08
CA ALA A 536 13.17 13.52 -20.38
C ALA A 536 14.12 12.58 -21.15
N GLN A 537 15.37 13.01 -21.33
CA GLN A 537 16.41 12.19 -21.95
C GLN A 537 17.03 11.24 -20.92
N ALA A 538 16.27 10.21 -20.54
CA ALA A 538 16.66 9.21 -19.55
C ALA A 538 16.15 7.82 -19.94
N ASP A 539 16.98 6.80 -19.71
CA ASP A 539 16.62 5.40 -19.95
C ASP A 539 15.69 4.83 -18.86
N PHE A 540 15.74 5.42 -17.65
CA PHE A 540 14.98 4.96 -16.50
C PHE A 540 14.72 6.10 -15.51
N ILE A 541 13.46 6.26 -15.09
CA ILE A 541 13.01 7.27 -14.14
C ILE A 541 12.19 6.55 -13.05
N PRO A 542 12.74 6.32 -11.84
CA PRO A 542 11.94 5.84 -10.72
C PRO A 542 11.02 6.97 -10.24
N MET A 543 9.74 6.67 -10.04
CA MET A 543 8.83 7.59 -9.38
C MET A 543 9.03 7.56 -7.87
N ASP A 544 8.77 8.70 -7.23
CA ASP A 544 8.68 8.76 -5.78
C ASP A 544 7.28 8.32 -5.36
N ILE A 545 7.17 7.52 -4.31
CA ILE A 545 5.86 7.09 -3.78
C ILE A 545 5.02 8.30 -3.31
N THR A 546 5.67 9.41 -2.97
CA THR A 546 5.00 10.65 -2.54
C THR A 546 4.33 11.42 -3.68
N GLU A 547 4.43 10.95 -4.92
CA GLU A 547 3.64 11.49 -6.02
C GLU A 547 2.14 11.27 -5.81
N SER A 548 1.74 10.15 -5.16
CA SER A 548 0.34 9.87 -4.86
C SER A 548 -0.20 10.62 -3.63
N ASP A 549 0.65 11.25 -2.80
CA ASP A 549 0.24 12.00 -1.59
C ASP A 549 -0.84 13.06 -1.89
N ILE A 550 -0.83 13.60 -3.12
CA ILE A 550 -1.85 14.58 -3.56
C ILE A 550 -3.27 14.01 -3.54
N LEU A 551 -3.43 12.70 -3.78
CA LEU A 551 -4.71 12.02 -3.76
C LEU A 551 -5.19 11.80 -2.32
N ASP A 552 -4.29 11.58 -1.37
CA ASP A 552 -4.64 11.54 0.05
C ASP A 552 -5.14 12.91 0.53
N ASP A 553 -4.52 13.99 0.06
CA ASP A 553 -4.95 15.35 0.40
C ASP A 553 -6.30 15.71 -0.23
N ILE A 554 -6.54 15.31 -1.48
CA ILE A 554 -7.87 15.41 -2.12
C ILE A 554 -8.90 14.57 -1.36
N HIS A 555 -8.57 13.34 -0.98
CA HIS A 555 -9.48 12.47 -0.24
C HIS A 555 -9.87 13.06 1.12
N LYS A 556 -8.92 13.66 1.86
CA LYS A 556 -9.23 14.38 3.10
C LYS A 556 -10.21 15.54 2.86
N CYS A 557 -10.03 16.30 1.78
CA CYS A 557 -10.93 17.39 1.41
C CYS A 557 -12.34 16.86 1.09
N ILE A 558 -12.45 15.74 0.37
CA ILE A 558 -13.72 15.05 0.12
C ILE A 558 -14.43 14.70 1.44
N GLN A 559 -13.71 14.09 2.39
CA GLN A 559 -14.28 13.70 3.69
C GLN A 559 -14.74 14.91 4.52
N ASN A 560 -14.01 16.03 4.43
CA ASN A 560 -14.35 17.26 5.15
C ASN A 560 -15.42 18.12 4.44
N GLY A 561 -15.78 17.79 3.19
CA GLY A 561 -16.61 18.65 2.34
C GLY A 561 -15.93 19.99 1.98
N GLU A 562 -14.59 19.99 1.93
CA GLU A 562 -13.76 21.16 1.62
C GLU A 562 -13.32 21.12 0.16
N PRO A 563 -13.18 22.27 -0.54
CA PRO A 563 -12.63 22.28 -1.89
C PRO A 563 -11.11 22.04 -1.88
N TYR A 564 -10.61 21.29 -2.85
CA TYR A 564 -9.17 21.16 -3.08
C TYR A 564 -8.71 22.07 -4.22
N LYS A 565 -7.65 22.86 -4.00
CA LYS A 565 -7.03 23.68 -5.05
C LYS A 565 -5.77 23.02 -5.57
N LEU A 566 -5.80 22.60 -6.83
CA LEU A 566 -4.63 22.04 -7.50
C LEU A 566 -3.53 23.11 -7.67
N ASN A 567 -2.34 22.82 -7.16
CA ASN A 567 -1.15 23.63 -7.37
C ASN A 567 -0.21 22.87 -8.30
N VAL A 568 -0.06 23.37 -9.53
CA VAL A 568 0.84 22.78 -10.52
C VAL A 568 2.26 23.26 -10.29
N GLU A 569 3.20 22.33 -10.20
CA GLU A 569 4.64 22.59 -10.07
C GLU A 569 5.43 21.83 -11.15
N PRO A 570 6.58 22.34 -11.60
CA PRO A 570 7.37 21.65 -12.63
C PRO A 570 7.96 20.33 -12.09
N ALA A 571 8.03 19.30 -12.94
CA ALA A 571 8.68 18.06 -12.55
C ALA A 571 10.20 18.28 -12.39
N ASN A 572 10.74 18.02 -11.21
CA ASN A 572 12.15 18.22 -10.91
C ASN A 572 12.98 16.96 -11.18
N LEU A 573 13.10 16.60 -12.46
CA LEU A 573 13.88 15.43 -12.88
C LEU A 573 15.38 15.74 -12.87
N VAL A 574 16.11 15.14 -11.93
CA VAL A 574 17.57 15.30 -11.79
C VAL A 574 18.30 13.99 -12.07
N PRO A 575 19.46 14.02 -12.76
CA PRO A 575 20.27 12.83 -12.95
C PRO A 575 20.68 12.19 -11.62
N LEU A 576 20.48 10.88 -11.51
CA LEU A 576 20.82 10.13 -10.30
C LEU A 576 22.34 10.12 -10.05
N ASP A 577 22.79 10.79 -8.99
CA ASP A 577 24.17 10.67 -8.55
C ASP A 577 24.37 9.32 -7.82
N ARG A 578 24.82 8.30 -8.56
CA ARG A 578 25.09 6.95 -8.04
C ARG A 578 25.97 6.94 -6.78
N ARG A 579 26.81 7.96 -6.56
CA ARG A 579 27.67 8.08 -5.36
C ARG A 579 26.86 8.40 -4.11
N LYS A 580 25.76 9.14 -4.25
CA LYS A 580 24.84 9.47 -3.16
C LYS A 580 23.98 8.26 -2.77
N VAL A 581 23.58 7.44 -3.74
CA VAL A 581 22.73 6.24 -3.54
C VAL A 581 23.48 5.11 -2.84
N LEU A 582 24.73 4.83 -3.22
CA LEU A 582 25.53 3.74 -2.64
C LEU A 582 26.23 4.11 -1.31
N GLY A 583 25.90 5.26 -0.72
CA GLY A 583 26.49 5.67 0.55
C GLY A 583 28.02 5.83 0.52
N PHE A 584 28.62 6.10 -0.64
CA PHE A 584 30.04 6.46 -0.75
C PHE A 584 30.26 7.90 -0.25
N ASN A 585 29.92 8.16 1.01
CA ASN A 585 30.40 9.32 1.76
C ASN A 585 31.89 9.15 2.12
N GLN A 586 32.75 8.91 1.12
CA GLN A 586 34.21 9.01 1.28
C GLN A 586 34.66 10.47 1.45
N THR A 587 33.88 11.44 0.94
CA THR A 587 34.20 12.87 1.02
C THR A 587 34.02 13.44 2.42
N ALA A 588 32.93 13.10 3.13
CA ALA A 588 32.70 13.57 4.51
C ALA A 588 33.75 13.01 5.50
N ARG A 589 34.16 11.74 5.34
CA ARG A 589 35.20 11.12 6.19
C ARG A 589 36.60 11.67 5.90
N ARG A 590 36.95 11.93 4.64
CA ARG A 590 38.26 12.53 4.27
C ARG A 590 38.38 13.99 4.70
N GLN A 591 37.33 14.80 4.53
CA GLN A 591 37.33 16.18 5.01
C GLN A 591 37.37 16.26 6.55
N SER A 592 36.64 15.39 7.27
CA SER A 592 36.71 15.39 8.75
C SER A 592 38.07 14.93 9.28
N ASN A 593 38.74 13.99 8.60
CA ASN A 593 40.08 13.53 8.97
C ASN A 593 41.18 14.54 8.61
N ALA A 594 41.04 15.26 7.48
CA ALA A 594 41.94 16.35 7.11
C ALA A 594 41.82 17.52 8.10
N MET A 595 40.60 17.95 8.43
CA MET A 595 40.35 18.97 9.47
C MET A 595 40.84 18.54 10.85
N LYS A 596 40.68 17.26 11.24
CA LYS A 596 41.22 16.74 12.51
C LYS A 596 42.76 16.73 12.52
N LYS A 597 43.41 16.43 11.39
CA LYS A 597 44.88 16.52 11.25
C LYS A 597 45.37 17.96 11.32
N GLU A 598 44.72 18.89 10.63
CA GLU A 598 45.06 20.33 10.69
C GLU A 598 44.86 20.90 12.10
N LYS A 599 43.76 20.55 12.78
CA LYS A 599 43.49 20.99 14.16
C LYS A 599 44.53 20.44 15.15
N LYS A 600 44.97 19.18 14.99
CA LYS A 600 46.08 18.59 15.77
C LYS A 600 47.43 19.25 15.45
N ALA A 601 47.70 19.60 14.20
CA ALA A 601 48.92 20.29 13.80
C ALA A 601 48.98 21.72 14.38
N ARG A 602 47.88 22.48 14.30
CA ARG A 602 47.76 23.82 14.91
C ARG A 602 47.86 23.78 16.43
N GLN A 603 47.28 22.77 17.09
CA GLN A 603 47.47 22.57 18.54
C GLN A 603 48.90 22.20 18.92
N LYS A 604 49.63 21.41 18.12
CA LYS A 604 51.05 21.11 18.35
C LYS A 604 51.92 22.35 18.16
N GLN A 605 51.69 23.15 17.12
CA GLN A 605 52.39 24.43 16.91
C GLN A 605 52.11 25.43 18.05
N GLY A 606 50.85 25.56 18.49
CA GLY A 606 50.49 26.42 19.63
C GLY A 606 51.12 25.96 20.96
N ARG A 607 51.25 24.64 21.17
CA ARG A 607 51.96 24.09 22.35
C ARG A 607 53.48 24.30 22.26
N ALA A 608 54.07 24.22 21.07
CA ALA A 608 55.50 24.49 20.87
C ALA A 608 55.84 25.99 21.08
N ALA A 609 55.02 26.89 20.55
CA ALA A 609 55.16 28.33 20.73
C ALA A 609 55.00 28.75 22.20
N ARG A 610 54.05 28.15 22.94
CA ARG A 610 53.90 28.37 24.39
C ARG A 610 55.05 27.81 25.23
N LYS A 611 55.79 26.81 24.71
CA LYS A 611 56.98 26.26 25.37
C LYS A 611 58.20 27.17 25.13
N GLN A 612 58.35 27.73 23.93
CA GLN A 612 59.41 28.70 23.60
C GLN A 612 59.26 30.03 24.36
N ASN A 613 58.03 30.52 24.57
CA ASN A 613 57.78 31.74 25.34
C ASN A 613 57.90 31.58 26.86
N ARG A 614 58.20 30.36 27.37
CA ARG A 614 58.49 30.11 28.80
C ARG A 614 59.98 29.95 29.10
N THR A 615 60.83 30.05 28.07
CA THR A 615 62.30 29.94 28.18
C THR A 615 63.00 31.19 27.64
N ARG A 616 62.32 32.34 27.70
CA ARG A 616 62.92 33.66 27.52
C ARG A 616 62.56 34.55 28.69
#